data_AF-A0A954QDI5-F1
#
_entry.id   AF-A0A954QDI5-F1
#
_cell.length_a   1.000
_cell.length_b   1.000
_cell.length_c   1.000
_cell.angle_alpha   90.00
_cell.angle_beta   90.00
_cell.angle_gamma   90.00
#
_symmetry.space_group_name_H-M   'P 1'
#
loop_
_entity.id
_entity.type
_entity.pdbx_description
1 polymer ?
#
loop_
_entity_poly.entity_id
_entity_poly.type
_entity_poly.pdbx_seq_one_letter_code
_entity_poly.pdbx_strand_id
1 'polypeptide(L)'
;MDTNLKQLATSNSPAKDERSGSVQTLVADCQAGNRDALRRMFEQFSPKIYRLTVRMADEQEAPDLTQQVFLQVFTKIDQFAGKSQFETWLYRIAINTVLQHRRKASRQRLVPLVNDPIGDRPQNPDRIDYQELLDQAL
;
A
#
# COMPACT_ATOMS: atom_id res chain seq x y z
N MET A 1 -41.98 -32.44 5.75
CA MET A 1 -42.56 -31.30 6.47
C MET A 1 -41.40 -30.49 7.02
N ASP A 2 -40.69 -29.81 6.12
CA ASP A 2 -41.00 -28.44 5.67
C ASP A 2 -40.62 -27.48 6.81
N THR A 3 -39.81 -26.44 6.64
CA THR A 3 -39.79 -25.53 5.51
C THR A 3 -38.51 -24.68 5.64
N ASN A 4 -37.71 -24.63 4.59
CA ASN A 4 -37.14 -23.41 4.03
C ASN A 4 -36.90 -22.21 5.00
N LEU A 5 -35.63 -21.94 5.32
CA LEU A 5 -35.16 -20.60 5.67
C LEU A 5 -34.01 -20.17 4.74
N LYS A 6 -34.17 -20.45 3.44
CA LYS A 6 -33.49 -19.72 2.37
C LYS A 6 -34.49 -18.72 1.82
N GLN A 7 -34.18 -17.43 1.98
CA GLN A 7 -34.85 -16.24 1.41
C GLN A 7 -35.73 -15.42 2.37
N LEU A 8 -35.11 -14.39 2.95
CA LEU A 8 -35.56 -13.01 2.84
C LEU A 8 -34.47 -12.34 1.96
N ALA A 9 -34.64 -12.08 0.66
CA ALA A 9 -35.39 -10.94 0.08
C ALA A 9 -35.29 -9.72 1.00
N THR A 10 -34.54 -8.64 0.73
CA THR A 10 -34.55 -7.74 -0.44
C THR A 10 -33.41 -6.75 -0.14
N SER A 11 -32.46 -6.35 -1.00
CA SER A 11 -32.56 -5.81 -2.36
C SER A 11 -31.26 -6.07 -3.12
N ASN A 12 -31.34 -6.82 -4.22
CA ASN A 12 -30.27 -6.82 -5.22
C ASN A 12 -30.75 -6.02 -6.44
N SER A 13 -30.02 -4.92 -6.70
CA SER A 13 -30.11 -3.96 -7.81
C SER A 13 -31.29 -2.97 -7.88
N PRO A 14 -31.13 -1.76 -8.46
CA PRO A 14 -29.98 -1.25 -9.22
C PRO A 14 -29.55 0.19 -8.83
N ALA A 15 -28.29 0.38 -8.45
CA ALA A 15 -27.67 1.70 -8.53
C ALA A 15 -26.40 1.53 -9.35
N LYS A 16 -26.45 1.99 -10.59
CA LYS A 16 -25.25 2.22 -11.41
C LYS A 16 -24.20 2.85 -10.52
N ASP A 17 -23.00 2.29 -10.54
CA ASP A 17 -21.85 2.80 -9.82
C ASP A 17 -21.43 4.17 -10.40
N GLU A 18 -22.20 5.21 -10.09
CA GLU A 18 -21.82 6.62 -10.30
C GLU A 18 -20.75 7.05 -9.27
N ARG A 19 -20.25 6.12 -8.44
CA ARG A 19 -19.18 6.34 -7.46
C ARG A 19 -17.81 5.90 -7.98
N SER A 20 -17.70 5.30 -9.17
CA SER A 20 -16.43 5.13 -9.87
C SER A 20 -15.97 6.46 -10.49
N GLY A 21 -15.67 7.44 -9.64
CA GLY A 21 -14.88 8.59 -10.03
C GLY A 21 -13.48 8.12 -10.47
N SER A 22 -12.88 8.80 -11.44
CA SER A 22 -11.51 8.52 -11.84
C SER A 22 -10.57 8.57 -10.63
N VAL A 23 -9.53 7.73 -10.61
CA VAL A 23 -8.47 7.78 -9.58
C VAL A 23 -7.93 9.21 -9.44
N GLN A 24 -7.86 9.96 -10.55
CA GLN A 24 -7.43 11.35 -10.54
C GLN A 24 -8.34 12.26 -9.71
N THR A 25 -9.67 12.08 -9.83
CA THR A 25 -10.66 12.83 -9.05
C THR A 25 -10.57 12.46 -7.58
N LEU A 26 -10.45 11.16 -7.28
CA LEU A 26 -10.29 10.69 -5.90
C LEU A 26 -9.04 11.28 -5.23
N VAL A 27 -7.93 11.39 -5.96
CA VAL A 27 -6.71 12.03 -5.47
C VAL A 27 -6.91 13.52 -5.23
N ALA A 28 -7.56 14.24 -6.15
CA ALA A 28 -7.85 15.66 -5.99
C ALA A 28 -8.72 15.93 -4.75
N ASP A 29 -9.74 15.09 -4.52
CA ASP A 29 -10.59 15.19 -3.32
C ASP A 29 -9.80 14.92 -2.03
N CYS A 30 -8.84 13.98 -2.07
CA CYS A 30 -7.95 13.73 -0.94
C CYS A 30 -7.03 14.93 -0.64
N GLN A 31 -6.48 15.57 -1.68
CA GLN A 31 -5.67 16.79 -1.56
C GLN A 31 -6.50 17.97 -1.02
N ALA A 32 -7.81 18.01 -1.30
CA ALA A 32 -8.74 18.97 -0.70
C ALA A 32 -9.11 18.64 0.77
N GLY A 33 -8.56 17.57 1.35
CA GLY A 33 -8.83 17.19 2.74
C GLY A 33 -10.18 16.48 2.96
N ASN A 34 -10.83 15.99 1.91
CA ASN A 34 -12.09 15.28 2.03
C ASN A 34 -11.91 13.93 2.73
N ARG A 35 -12.46 13.80 3.94
CA ARG A 35 -12.34 12.58 4.78
C ARG A 35 -12.95 11.34 4.13
N ASP A 36 -14.05 11.50 3.40
CA ASP A 36 -14.68 10.39 2.69
C ASP A 36 -13.83 9.93 1.50
N ALA A 37 -13.12 10.85 0.84
CA ALA A 37 -12.18 10.51 -0.21
C ALA A 37 -10.98 9.72 0.33
N LEU A 38 -10.41 10.14 1.47
CA LEU A 38 -9.33 9.40 2.14
C LEU A 38 -9.75 7.97 2.49
N ARG A 39 -10.97 7.82 3.03
CA ARG A 39 -11.55 6.50 3.33
C ARG A 39 -11.68 5.64 2.07
N ARG A 40 -12.25 6.19 0.99
CA ARG A 40 -12.42 5.47 -0.28
C ARG A 40 -11.08 5.07 -0.90
N MET A 41 -10.09 5.95 -0.84
CA MET A 41 -8.73 5.64 -1.27
C MET A 41 -8.13 4.47 -0.47
N PHE A 42 -8.30 4.47 0.85
CA PHE A 42 -7.87 3.35 1.68
C PHE A 42 -8.59 2.05 1.29
N GLU A 43 -9.92 2.05 1.21
CA GLU A 43 -10.72 0.87 0.87
C GLU A 43 -10.35 0.31 -0.52
N GLN A 44 -10.10 1.18 -1.50
CA GLN A 44 -9.77 0.79 -2.86
C GLN A 44 -8.36 0.17 -2.99
N PHE A 45 -7.36 0.72 -2.31
CA PHE A 45 -5.96 0.34 -2.53
C PHE A 45 -5.37 -0.55 -1.42
N SER A 46 -5.95 -0.56 -0.22
CA SER A 46 -5.40 -1.34 0.91
C SER A 46 -5.26 -2.84 0.63
N PRO A 47 -6.15 -3.53 -0.11
CA PRO A 47 -5.96 -4.95 -0.40
C PRO A 47 -4.75 -5.23 -1.31
N LYS A 48 -4.41 -4.29 -2.22
CA LYS A 48 -3.22 -4.40 -3.07
C LYS A 48 -1.94 -4.20 -2.25
N ILE A 49 -1.92 -3.16 -1.43
CA ILE A 49 -0.76 -2.83 -0.58
C ILE A 49 -0.54 -3.89 0.50
N TYR A 50 -1.60 -4.42 1.09
CA TYR A 50 -1.50 -5.52 2.03
C TYR A 50 -0.81 -6.74 1.41
N ARG A 51 -1.28 -7.18 0.23
CA ARG A 51 -0.66 -8.30 -0.50
C ARG A 51 0.82 -8.06 -0.80
N LEU A 52 1.18 -6.84 -1.21
CA LEU A 52 2.57 -6.47 -1.43
C LEU A 52 3.39 -6.58 -0.13
N THR A 53 2.88 -6.05 0.98
CA THR A 53 3.59 -6.09 2.27
C THR A 53 3.78 -7.52 2.77
N VAL A 54 2.78 -8.41 2.62
CA VAL A 54 2.91 -9.84 2.95
C VAL A 54 3.97 -10.53 2.09
N ARG A 55 4.12 -10.15 0.82
CA ARG A 55 5.19 -10.72 -0.05
C ARG A 55 6.59 -10.24 0.35
N MET A 56 6.71 -9.06 0.96
CA MET A 56 7.99 -8.39 1.19
C MET A 56 8.48 -8.42 2.64
N ALA A 57 7.60 -8.66 3.61
CA ALA A 57 7.85 -8.67 5.04
C ALA A 57 7.16 -9.88 5.70
N ASP A 58 7.37 -10.05 7.01
CA ASP A 58 6.69 -11.09 7.77
C ASP A 58 5.17 -10.80 7.82
N GLU A 59 4.36 -11.85 7.69
CA GLU A 59 2.89 -11.74 7.62
C GLU A 59 2.30 -11.03 8.85
N GLN A 60 2.92 -11.22 10.02
CA GLN A 60 2.49 -10.59 11.28
C GLN A 60 2.69 -9.07 11.28
N GLU A 61 3.65 -8.55 10.50
CA GLU A 61 3.96 -7.12 10.41
C GLU A 61 3.21 -6.43 9.27
N ALA A 62 2.67 -7.19 8.31
CA ALA A 62 1.99 -6.67 7.14
C ALA A 62 0.80 -5.73 7.45
N PRO A 63 -0.06 -5.99 8.45
CA PRO A 63 -1.13 -5.07 8.83
C PRO A 63 -0.60 -3.68 9.25
N ASP A 64 0.40 -3.65 10.12
CA ASP A 64 1.01 -2.42 10.62
C ASP A 64 1.75 -1.66 9.52
N LEU A 65 2.52 -2.36 8.69
CA LEU A 65 3.20 -1.77 7.55
C LEU A 65 2.20 -1.17 6.55
N THR A 66 1.10 -1.87 6.27
CA THR A 66 0.04 -1.35 5.40
C THR A 66 -0.52 -0.05 5.96
N GLN A 67 -0.85 -0.01 7.25
CA GLN A 67 -1.31 1.22 7.89
C GLN A 67 -0.28 2.35 7.79
N GLN A 68 0.99 2.07 8.11
CA GLN A 68 2.07 3.04 8.03
C GLN A 68 2.24 3.61 6.62
N VAL A 69 2.06 2.79 5.58
CA VAL A 69 2.07 3.25 4.19
C VAL A 69 0.96 4.27 3.95
N PHE A 70 -0.28 3.98 4.36
CA PHE A 70 -1.39 4.92 4.14
C PHE A 70 -1.26 6.20 4.96
N LEU A 71 -0.71 6.14 6.18
CA LEU A 71 -0.36 7.35 6.94
C LEU A 71 0.62 8.23 6.17
N GLN A 72 1.65 7.64 5.56
CA GLN A 72 2.60 8.38 4.72
C GLN A 72 1.96 8.92 3.45
N VAL A 73 1.09 8.13 2.79
CA VAL A 73 0.37 8.53 1.58
C VAL A 73 -0.47 9.77 1.86
N PHE A 74 -1.29 9.75 2.91
CA PHE A 74 -2.15 10.88 3.26
C PHE A 74 -1.36 12.11 3.71
N THR A 75 -0.20 11.91 4.36
CA THR A 75 0.69 13.02 4.72
C THR A 75 1.38 13.64 3.49
N LYS A 76 1.62 12.86 2.43
CA LYS A 76 2.37 13.27 1.25
C LYS A 76 1.49 13.49 0.01
N ILE A 77 0.17 13.38 0.13
CA ILE A 77 -0.74 13.36 -1.02
C ILE A 77 -0.66 14.65 -1.85
N ASP A 78 -0.38 15.78 -1.21
CA ASP A 78 -0.19 17.08 -1.87
C ASP A 78 1.10 17.14 -2.71
N GLN A 79 2.04 16.22 -2.49
CA GLN A 79 3.28 16.12 -3.27
C GLN A 79 3.08 15.30 -4.55
N PHE A 80 1.94 14.62 -4.72
CA PHE A 80 1.65 13.90 -5.95
C PHE A 80 1.28 14.88 -7.08
N ALA A 81 2.24 15.11 -7.97
CA ALA A 81 2.12 16.06 -9.08
C ALA A 81 1.53 15.48 -10.38
N GLY A 82 0.98 14.25 -10.36
CA GLY A 82 0.36 13.64 -11.54
C GLY A 82 1.30 13.28 -12.70
N LYS A 83 2.63 13.27 -12.47
CA LYS A 83 3.63 12.90 -13.50
C LYS A 83 3.69 11.40 -13.82
N SER A 84 3.02 10.58 -13.03
CA SER A 84 2.87 9.13 -13.19
C SER A 84 1.47 8.71 -12.75
N GLN A 85 1.10 7.45 -12.98
CA GLN A 85 -0.10 6.90 -12.36
C GLN A 85 0.02 6.96 -10.84
N PHE A 86 -1.10 7.22 -10.16
CA PHE A 86 -1.17 7.26 -8.71
C PHE A 86 -0.75 5.92 -8.09
N GLU A 87 -1.19 4.80 -8.68
CA GLU A 87 -0.79 3.47 -8.22
C GLU A 87 0.75 3.36 -8.20
N THR A 88 1.44 3.73 -9.26
CA THR A 88 2.91 3.70 -9.30
C THR A 88 3.53 4.50 -8.15
N TRP A 89 3.03 5.70 -7.87
CA TRP A 89 3.52 6.53 -6.75
C TRP A 89 3.23 5.89 -5.39
N LEU A 90 2.04 5.32 -5.20
CA LEU A 90 1.63 4.59 -4.00
C LEU A 90 2.55 3.37 -3.74
N TYR A 91 2.79 2.55 -4.77
CA TYR A 91 3.68 1.39 -4.66
C TYR A 91 5.11 1.79 -4.28
N ARG A 92 5.62 2.92 -4.80
CA ARG A 92 6.93 3.46 -4.40
C ARG A 92 6.98 3.76 -2.90
N ILE A 93 5.94 4.39 -2.35
CA ILE A 93 5.86 4.65 -0.90
C ILE A 93 5.81 3.33 -0.13
N ALA A 94 5.03 2.36 -0.61
CA ALA A 94 4.89 1.05 0.03
C ALA A 94 6.22 0.30 0.11
N ILE A 95 6.88 0.12 -1.04
CA ILE A 95 8.18 -0.55 -1.15
C ILE A 95 9.22 0.13 -0.26
N ASN A 96 9.32 1.45 -0.31
CA ASN A 96 10.27 2.19 0.51
C ASN A 96 10.01 2.01 2.01
N THR A 97 8.74 1.97 2.43
CA THR A 97 8.36 1.75 3.82
C THR A 97 8.81 0.36 4.29
N VAL A 98 8.53 -0.69 3.51
CA VAL A 98 8.92 -2.06 3.84
C VAL A 98 10.44 -2.23 3.85
N LEU A 99 11.15 -1.66 2.87
CA LEU A 99 12.62 -1.71 2.83
C LEU A 99 13.25 -0.99 4.03
N GLN A 100 12.72 0.16 4.44
CA GLN A 100 13.18 0.87 5.63
C GLN A 100 12.94 0.04 6.91
N HIS A 101 11.78 -0.59 7.03
CA HIS A 101 11.45 -1.47 8.14
C HIS A 101 12.44 -2.63 8.24
N ARG A 102 12.67 -3.37 7.15
CA ARG A 102 13.64 -4.49 7.12
C ARG A 102 15.06 -4.06 7.46
N ARG A 103 15.50 -2.90 6.96
CA ARG A 103 16.81 -2.33 7.31
C ARG A 103 16.91 -2.02 8.80
N LYS A 104 15.83 -1.57 9.45
CA LYS A 104 15.80 -1.30 10.89
C LYS A 104 15.83 -2.60 11.70
N ALA A 105 15.04 -3.59 11.31
CA ALA A 105 15.02 -4.91 11.97
C ALA A 105 16.41 -5.59 11.89
N SER A 106 17.07 -5.53 10.73
CA SER A 106 18.43 -6.08 10.57
C SER A 106 19.46 -5.41 11.47
N ARG A 107 19.37 -4.08 11.69
CA ARG A 107 20.27 -3.37 12.62
C ARG A 107 20.00 -3.66 14.10
N GLN A 108 18.76 -4.05 14.43
CA GLN A 108 18.34 -4.36 15.80
C GLN A 108 18.66 -5.80 16.20
N ARG A 109 18.91 -6.69 15.22
CA ARG A 109 19.57 -7.97 15.47
C ARG A 109 20.98 -7.66 15.97
N LEU A 110 21.18 -7.78 17.28
CA LEU A 110 22.49 -7.71 17.91
C LEU A 110 23.36 -8.81 17.31
N VAL A 111 24.15 -8.45 16.29
CA VAL A 111 25.21 -9.32 15.78
C VAL A 111 26.34 -9.19 16.80
N PRO A 112 26.91 -10.31 17.32
CA PRO A 112 28.15 -10.25 18.09
C PRO A 112 29.19 -9.45 17.29
N LEU A 113 29.94 -8.58 17.96
CA LEU A 113 31.03 -7.80 17.34
C LEU A 113 32.18 -8.74 16.92
N VAL A 114 31.97 -9.51 15.84
CA VAL A 114 33.06 -10.07 15.06
C VAL A 114 33.48 -8.96 14.11
N ASN A 115 34.76 -8.59 14.18
CA ASN A 115 35.36 -7.51 13.43
C ASN A 115 35.54 -7.94 11.96
N ASP A 116 34.44 -8.03 11.21
CA ASP A 116 34.50 -8.24 9.78
C ASP A 116 34.91 -6.92 9.08
N PRO A 117 35.85 -6.95 8.13
CA PRO A 117 36.22 -5.77 7.37
C PRO A 117 34.97 -5.20 6.70
N ILE A 118 34.82 -3.88 6.77
CA ILE A 118 33.70 -3.10 6.23
C ILE A 118 33.55 -3.43 4.74
N GLY A 119 32.74 -4.45 4.44
CA GLY A 119 32.42 -4.90 3.10
C GLY A 119 31.58 -3.85 2.41
N ASP A 120 32.03 -3.49 1.22
CA ASP A 120 31.48 -2.48 0.32
C ASP A 120 29.95 -2.38 0.39
N ARG A 121 29.45 -1.28 0.95
CA ARG A 121 28.00 -1.02 0.96
C ARG A 121 27.63 -0.72 -0.49
N PRO A 122 26.67 -1.42 -1.10
CA PRO A 122 26.16 -0.99 -2.39
C PRO A 122 25.57 0.42 -2.23
N GLN A 123 26.33 1.41 -2.73
CA GLN A 123 25.89 2.79 -2.85
C GLN A 123 24.91 2.82 -4.00
N ASN A 124 23.71 3.33 -3.71
CA ASN A 124 22.60 3.56 -4.64
C ASN A 124 21.52 2.46 -4.73
N PRO A 125 20.55 2.46 -3.80
CA PRO A 125 19.34 1.63 -3.88
C PRO A 125 18.25 2.18 -4.82
N ASP A 126 18.47 3.30 -5.53
CA ASP A 126 17.39 4.05 -6.18
C ASP A 126 17.06 3.61 -7.61
N ARG A 127 17.73 2.59 -8.15
CA ARG A 127 17.31 1.95 -9.41
C ARG A 127 16.52 0.67 -9.13
N ILE A 128 15.50 0.78 -8.29
CA ILE A 128 14.46 -0.23 -8.22
C ILE A 128 13.66 -0.12 -9.51
N ASP A 129 13.68 -1.16 -10.34
CA ASP A 129 12.75 -1.27 -11.46
C ASP A 129 11.36 -1.53 -10.92
N TYR A 130 10.61 -0.44 -10.76
CA TYR A 130 9.25 -0.50 -10.24
C TYR A 130 8.33 -1.26 -11.19
N GLN A 131 8.61 -1.34 -12.50
CA GLN A 131 7.81 -2.17 -13.41
C GLN A 131 8.00 -3.64 -13.08
N GLU A 132 9.25 -4.09 -12.94
CA GLU A 132 9.57 -5.48 -12.62
C GLU A 132 9.00 -5.91 -11.25
N LEU A 133 9.10 -5.05 -10.23
CA LEU A 133 8.47 -5.33 -8.93
C LEU A 133 6.94 -5.30 -8.97
N LEU A 134 6.35 -4.45 -9.81
CA LEU A 134 4.89 -4.41 -10.00
C LEU A 134 4.40 -5.67 -10.72
N ASP A 135 5.13 -6.15 -11.72
CA ASP A 135 4.81 -7.37 -12.46
C ASP A 135 4.92 -8.62 -11.57
N GLN A 136 5.89 -8.66 -10.66
CA GLN A 136 6.00 -9.72 -9.66
C GLN A 136 4.95 -9.61 -8.54
N ALA A 137 4.29 -8.46 -8.38
CA ALA A 137 3.28 -8.18 -7.35
C ALA A 137 1.83 -8.37 -7.83
N LEU A 138 1.58 -8.25 -9.14
CA LEU A 138 0.32 -8.58 -9.80
C LEU A 138 0.15 -10.10 -10.00
#